data_AF-A0A7S3F226-F1
#
_entry.id   AF-A0A7S3F226-F1
#
_cell.length_a   1.000
_cell.length_b   1.000
_cell.length_c   1.000
_cell.angle_alpha   90.00
_cell.angle_beta   90.00
_cell.angle_gamma   90.00
#
_symmetry.space_group_name_H-M   'P 1'
#
loop_
_entity.id
_entity.type
_entity.pdbx_description
1 polymer ?
#
loop_
_entity_poly.entity_id
_entity_poly.type
_entity_poly.pdbx_seq_one_letter_code
_entity_poly.pdbx_strand_id
1 'polypeptide(L)'
;MRRAMHISAESAARSREEIDAIFDEVSATLEGKAFIVGDRFTAADLTFASLASPLLSVPQFAAIFPPHRFPPQLQSTTQALRATPAGQHALKCYASFRFASLAPDGMNLLPSDPSANLQRPLTIRSGGPRNNFLALTAAVLVVATPCALIVQQLYTRRAIDANRSNTGS
;
A
#
# COMPACT_ATOMS: atom_id res chain seq x y z
N MET A 1 -18.94 -1.41 -14.55
CA MET A 1 -17.71 -1.74 -13.79
C MET A 1 -17.35 -3.22 -13.84
N ARG A 2 -18.18 -4.14 -13.34
CA ARG A 2 -17.82 -5.57 -13.18
C ARG A 2 -17.27 -6.26 -14.44
N ARG A 3 -17.95 -6.13 -15.59
CA ARG A 3 -17.48 -6.68 -16.89
C ARG A 3 -16.21 -6.00 -17.42
N ALA A 4 -16.13 -4.66 -17.31
CA ALA A 4 -14.99 -3.88 -17.78
C ALA A 4 -13.70 -4.13 -16.96
N MET A 5 -13.85 -4.51 -15.68
CA MET A 5 -12.74 -4.88 -14.79
C MET A 5 -12.53 -6.40 -14.70
N HIS A 6 -13.21 -7.19 -15.56
CA HIS A 6 -13.14 -8.66 -15.56
C HIS A 6 -13.35 -9.32 -14.19
N ILE A 7 -14.20 -8.74 -13.33
CA ILE A 7 -14.46 -9.25 -11.98
C ILE A 7 -15.40 -10.46 -12.07
N SER A 8 -14.80 -11.64 -12.06
CA SER A 8 -15.46 -12.95 -12.00
C SER A 8 -15.25 -13.60 -10.62
N ALA A 9 -15.97 -14.69 -10.35
CA ALA A 9 -15.75 -15.47 -9.12
C ALA A 9 -14.35 -16.11 -9.11
N GLU A 10 -13.90 -16.59 -10.28
CA GLU A 10 -12.57 -17.17 -10.46
C GLU A 10 -11.46 -16.13 -10.24
N SER A 11 -11.58 -14.94 -10.83
CA SER A 11 -10.58 -13.88 -10.65
C SER A 11 -10.50 -13.43 -9.19
N ALA A 12 -11.64 -13.38 -8.50
CA ALA A 12 -11.68 -13.04 -7.08
C ALA A 12 -11.03 -14.13 -6.19
N ALA A 13 -11.22 -15.41 -6.52
CA ALA A 13 -10.57 -16.52 -5.82
C ALA A 13 -9.04 -16.49 -6.01
N ARG A 14 -8.56 -16.25 -7.23
CA ARG A 14 -7.13 -16.10 -7.52
C ARG A 14 -6.51 -14.93 -6.76
N SER A 15 -7.16 -13.77 -6.78
CA SER A 15 -6.68 -12.62 -5.99
C SER A 15 -6.68 -12.92 -4.49
N ARG A 16 -7.59 -13.77 -4.01
CA ARG A 16 -7.59 -14.20 -2.61
C ARG A 16 -6.37 -15.07 -2.28
N GLU A 17 -6.05 -16.05 -3.13
CA GLU A 17 -4.87 -16.89 -2.96
C GLU A 17 -3.57 -16.05 -2.96
N GLU A 18 -3.47 -15.07 -3.86
CA GLU A 18 -2.33 -14.14 -3.91
C GLU A 18 -2.22 -13.29 -2.64
N ILE A 19 -3.34 -12.77 -2.11
CA ILE A 19 -3.35 -12.03 -0.86
C ILE A 19 -2.87 -12.90 0.30
N ASP A 20 -3.40 -14.12 0.41
CA ASP A 20 -3.04 -15.03 1.50
C ASP A 20 -1.54 -15.38 1.43
N ALA A 21 -1.00 -15.66 0.23
CA ALA A 21 0.42 -15.93 0.02
C ALA A 21 1.33 -14.75 0.40
N ILE A 22 0.96 -13.51 0.05
CA ILE A 22 1.72 -12.31 0.42
C ILE A 22 1.71 -12.12 1.94
N PHE A 23 0.58 -12.35 2.60
CA PHE A 23 0.49 -12.25 4.06
C PHE A 23 1.33 -13.30 4.75
N ASP A 24 1.42 -14.52 4.21
CA ASP A 24 2.29 -15.57 4.72
C ASP A 24 3.78 -15.22 4.54
N GLU A 25 4.17 -14.74 3.36
CA GLU A 25 5.56 -14.32 3.07
C GLU A 25 6.02 -13.18 4.00
N VAL A 26 5.17 -12.16 4.17
CA VAL A 26 5.47 -11.04 5.08
C VAL A 26 5.50 -11.52 6.53
N SER A 27 4.61 -12.44 6.92
CA SER A 27 4.61 -13.01 8.28
C SER A 27 5.91 -13.75 8.57
N ALA A 28 6.37 -14.59 7.64
CA ALA A 28 7.65 -15.29 7.75
C ALA A 28 8.84 -14.31 7.79
N THR A 29 8.80 -13.27 6.96
CA THR A 29 9.85 -12.22 6.94
C THR A 29 10.00 -11.51 8.27
N LEU A 30 8.88 -11.33 8.99
CA LEU A 30 8.77 -10.65 10.28
C LEU A 30 9.08 -11.54 11.48
N GLU A 31 9.38 -12.83 11.30
CA GLU A 31 9.75 -13.71 12.41
C GLU A 31 10.97 -13.16 13.17
N GLY A 32 10.73 -12.71 14.40
CA GLY A 32 11.75 -12.09 15.26
C GLY A 32 12.16 -10.67 14.87
N LYS A 33 11.50 -10.04 13.88
CA LYS A 33 11.83 -8.67 13.42
C LYS A 33 10.72 -7.68 13.72
N ALA A 34 11.12 -6.43 13.97
CA ALA A 34 10.19 -5.33 14.20
C ALA A 34 9.65 -4.71 12.90
N PHE A 35 10.38 -4.84 11.79
CA PHE A 35 10.09 -4.24 10.49
C PHE A 35 10.44 -5.20 9.37
N ILE A 36 9.88 -4.98 8.18
CA ILE A 36 10.07 -5.87 7.01
C ILE A 36 11.53 -5.86 6.55
N VAL A 37 12.18 -4.69 6.58
CA VAL A 37 13.58 -4.52 6.16
C VAL A 37 14.37 -3.78 7.23
N GLY A 38 15.46 -4.39 7.69
CA GLY A 38 16.35 -3.78 8.68
C GLY A 38 15.73 -3.67 10.07
N ASP A 39 16.14 -2.65 10.82
CA ASP A 39 15.83 -2.43 12.22
C ASP A 39 14.97 -1.17 12.49
N ARG A 40 14.56 -0.47 11.42
CA ARG A 40 13.75 0.75 11.50
C ARG A 40 12.59 0.72 10.51
N PHE A 41 11.60 1.59 10.73
CA PHE A 41 10.48 1.77 9.80
C PHE A 41 10.96 2.32 8.46
N THR A 42 10.53 1.70 7.35
CA THR A 42 10.94 2.07 6.00
C THR A 42 9.76 2.22 5.03
N ALA A 43 10.09 2.55 3.78
CA ALA A 43 9.13 2.53 2.68
C ALA A 43 8.48 1.15 2.48
N ALA A 44 9.15 0.04 2.84
CA ALA A 44 8.56 -1.30 2.73
C ALA A 44 7.37 -1.46 3.69
N ASP A 45 7.56 -1.07 4.95
CA ASP A 45 6.50 -1.11 5.98
C ASP A 45 5.34 -0.18 5.62
N LEU A 46 5.66 1.05 5.17
CA LEU A 46 4.65 2.01 4.72
C LEU A 46 3.83 1.46 3.56
N THR A 47 4.49 0.87 2.56
CA THR A 47 3.84 0.35 1.36
C THR A 47 2.93 -0.81 1.71
N PHE A 48 3.46 -1.80 2.43
CA PHE A 48 2.68 -2.96 2.86
C PHE A 48 1.47 -2.54 3.70
N ALA A 49 1.67 -1.71 4.74
CA ALA A 49 0.58 -1.25 5.59
C ALA A 49 -0.48 -0.47 4.79
N SER A 50 -0.07 0.39 3.86
CA SER A 50 -0.95 1.19 3.01
C SER A 50 -1.84 0.32 2.12
N LEU A 51 -1.26 -0.69 1.47
CA LEU A 51 -1.99 -1.59 0.58
C LEU A 51 -2.86 -2.61 1.33
N ALA A 52 -2.41 -3.07 2.51
CA ALA A 52 -3.18 -3.97 3.37
C ALA A 52 -4.36 -3.27 4.07
N SER A 53 -4.28 -1.97 4.30
CA SER A 53 -5.27 -1.18 5.03
C SER A 53 -6.74 -1.41 4.66
N PRO A 54 -7.16 -1.38 3.38
CA PRO A 54 -8.55 -1.66 3.00
C PRO A 54 -8.98 -3.10 3.32
N LEU A 55 -8.09 -4.08 3.20
CA LEU A 55 -8.37 -5.49 3.54
C LEU A 55 -8.54 -5.66 5.06
N LEU A 56 -7.73 -4.93 5.82
CA LEU A 56 -7.74 -4.96 7.28
C LEU A 56 -8.79 -4.03 7.89
N SER A 57 -9.50 -3.22 7.09
CA SER A 57 -10.49 -2.24 7.57
C SER A 57 -9.98 -1.44 8.78
N VAL A 58 -8.80 -0.82 8.64
CA VAL A 58 -8.09 -0.23 9.79
C VAL A 58 -8.97 0.74 10.60
N PRO A 59 -8.89 0.75 11.95
CA PRO A 59 -9.79 1.54 12.79
C PRO A 59 -9.84 3.03 12.46
N GLN A 60 -8.73 3.59 11.98
CA GLN A 60 -8.60 5.00 11.61
C GLN A 60 -9.50 5.41 10.43
N PHE A 61 -10.03 4.44 9.67
CA PHE A 61 -10.99 4.67 8.59
C PHE A 61 -12.42 4.20 8.92
N ALA A 62 -12.69 3.71 10.13
CA ALA A 62 -13.99 3.12 10.49
C ALA A 62 -15.18 4.11 10.36
N ALA A 63 -14.94 5.42 10.49
CA ALA A 63 -15.96 6.45 10.26
C ALA A 63 -16.42 6.54 8.80
N ILE A 64 -15.54 6.22 7.85
CA ILE A 64 -15.81 6.28 6.40
C ILE A 64 -16.23 4.88 5.90
N PHE A 65 -15.58 3.84 6.41
CA PHE A 65 -15.76 2.45 6.02
C PHE A 65 -16.04 1.57 7.25
N PRO A 66 -17.27 1.61 7.78
CA PRO A 66 -17.64 0.85 8.98
C PRO A 66 -17.63 -0.67 8.70
N PRO A 67 -16.81 -1.47 9.41
CA PRO A 67 -16.60 -2.89 9.10
C PRO A 67 -17.88 -3.74 9.12
N HIS A 68 -18.83 -3.43 10.00
CA HIS A 68 -20.10 -4.16 10.14
C HIS A 68 -21.02 -4.03 8.92
N ARG A 69 -20.75 -3.08 8.00
CA ARG A 69 -21.52 -2.91 6.75
C ARG A 69 -21.01 -3.79 5.61
N PHE A 70 -19.89 -4.46 5.77
CA PHE A 70 -19.37 -5.36 4.73
C PHE A 70 -20.09 -6.70 4.71
N PRO A 71 -20.12 -7.42 3.57
CA PRO A 71 -20.66 -8.78 3.52
C PRO A 71 -19.94 -9.72 4.51
N PRO A 72 -20.64 -10.71 5.11
CA PRO A 72 -20.05 -11.61 6.12
C PRO A 72 -18.75 -12.30 5.69
N GLN A 73 -18.64 -12.65 4.41
CA GLN A 73 -17.44 -13.27 3.83
C GLN A 73 -16.22 -12.33 3.89
N LEU A 74 -16.44 -11.03 3.62
CA LEU A 74 -15.39 -10.03 3.71
C LEU A 74 -15.02 -9.78 5.18
N GLN A 75 -16.00 -9.70 6.08
CA GLN A 75 -15.74 -9.57 7.52
C GLN A 75 -14.87 -10.73 8.05
N SER A 76 -15.19 -11.96 7.65
CA SER A 76 -14.44 -13.16 8.03
C SER A 76 -13.01 -13.13 7.47
N THR A 77 -12.86 -12.68 6.22
CA THR A 77 -11.54 -12.50 5.57
C THR A 77 -10.72 -11.43 6.29
N THR A 78 -11.31 -10.28 6.61
CA THR A 78 -10.66 -9.22 7.38
C THR A 78 -10.20 -9.75 8.75
N GLN A 79 -11.04 -10.51 9.45
CA GLN A 79 -10.68 -11.09 10.74
C GLN A 79 -9.51 -12.08 10.63
N ALA A 80 -9.53 -12.96 9.62
CA ALA A 80 -8.45 -13.91 9.37
C ALA A 80 -7.12 -13.20 9.07
N LEU A 81 -7.13 -12.24 8.13
CA LEU A 81 -5.93 -11.48 7.77
C LEU A 81 -5.38 -10.67 8.95
N ARG A 82 -6.26 -10.08 9.77
CA ARG A 82 -5.85 -9.37 11.00
C ARG A 82 -5.17 -10.29 12.00
N ALA A 83 -5.55 -11.57 12.08
CA ALA A 83 -4.97 -12.51 13.05
C ALA A 83 -3.53 -12.92 12.70
N THR A 84 -3.09 -12.74 11.46
CA THR A 84 -1.72 -13.06 11.03
C THR A 84 -0.68 -12.07 11.60
N PRO A 85 0.60 -12.47 11.73
CA PRO A 85 1.69 -11.55 12.06
C PRO A 85 1.79 -10.35 11.11
N ALA A 86 1.65 -10.58 9.79
CA ALA A 86 1.63 -9.51 8.80
C ALA A 86 0.45 -8.54 9.01
N GLY A 87 -0.75 -9.04 9.29
CA GLY A 87 -1.91 -8.21 9.61
C GLY A 87 -1.69 -7.35 10.85
N GLN A 88 -1.16 -7.93 11.92
CA GLN A 88 -0.81 -7.19 13.13
C GLN A 88 0.27 -6.13 12.90
N HIS A 89 1.27 -6.45 12.07
CA HIS A 89 2.29 -5.49 11.65
C HIS A 89 1.69 -4.28 10.94
N ALA A 90 0.86 -4.51 9.92
CA ALA A 90 0.20 -3.44 9.19
C ALA A 90 -0.69 -2.56 10.09
N LEU A 91 -1.45 -3.17 11.02
CA LEU A 91 -2.25 -2.44 12.01
C LEU A 91 -1.39 -1.56 12.92
N LYS A 92 -0.29 -2.12 13.43
CA LYS A 92 0.70 -1.39 14.25
C LYS A 92 1.32 -0.24 13.46
N CYS A 93 1.75 -0.48 12.23
CA CYS A 93 2.29 0.55 11.34
C CYS A 93 1.30 1.71 11.16
N TYR A 94 0.03 1.42 10.89
CA TYR A 94 -0.99 2.46 10.75
C TYR A 94 -1.27 3.22 12.05
N ALA A 95 -1.25 2.52 13.19
CA ALA A 95 -1.50 3.14 14.49
C ALA A 95 -0.34 4.05 14.94
N SER A 96 0.91 3.64 14.65
CA SER A 96 2.11 4.28 15.16
C SER A 96 2.76 5.25 14.17
N PHE A 97 2.65 5.04 12.86
CA PHE A 97 3.39 5.84 11.87
C PHE A 97 2.51 6.73 11.00
N ARG A 98 1.19 6.62 11.13
CA ARG A 98 0.30 7.63 10.56
C ARG A 98 0.52 8.95 11.30
N PHE A 99 0.80 10.01 10.56
CA PHE A 99 1.17 11.32 11.14
C PHE A 99 2.40 11.26 12.06
N ALA A 100 3.34 10.33 11.80
CA ALA A 100 4.66 10.34 12.44
C ALA A 100 5.41 11.64 12.16
N SER A 101 6.35 11.95 13.04
CA SER A 101 7.27 13.08 12.90
C SER A 101 8.66 12.59 12.53
N LEU A 102 9.44 13.42 11.85
CA LEU A 102 10.84 13.15 11.61
C LEU A 102 11.65 13.42 12.89
N ALA A 103 12.57 12.53 13.22
CA ALA A 103 13.52 12.72 14.30
C ALA A 103 14.47 13.90 14.00
N PRO A 104 15.11 14.50 15.02
CA PRO A 104 16.03 15.62 14.82
C PRO A 104 17.21 15.31 13.89
N ASP A 105 17.58 14.03 13.78
CA ASP A 105 18.62 13.55 12.87
C ASP A 105 18.22 13.56 11.39
N GLY A 106 16.93 13.76 11.07
CA GLY A 106 16.41 13.75 9.72
C GLY A 106 16.29 12.36 9.07
N MET A 107 16.64 11.29 9.78
CA MET A 107 16.80 9.95 9.22
C MET A 107 15.76 8.95 9.71
N ASN A 108 15.18 9.19 10.88
CA ASN A 108 14.26 8.27 11.53
C ASN A 108 12.86 8.86 11.68
N LEU A 109 11.83 8.03 11.49
CA LEU A 109 10.45 8.39 11.83
C LEU A 109 10.17 8.01 13.28
N LEU A 110 9.76 9.00 14.07
CA LEU A 110 9.29 8.80 15.42
C LEU A 110 7.80 8.47 15.39
N PRO A 111 7.38 7.36 16.03
CA PRO A 111 5.98 6.99 16.07
C PRO A 111 5.18 8.10 16.76
N SER A 112 4.00 8.39 16.21
CA SER A 112 3.02 9.29 16.79
C SER A 112 2.34 8.61 17.99
N ASP A 113 1.88 9.43 18.95
CA ASP A 113 1.10 8.95 20.09
C ASP A 113 -0.16 8.21 19.59
N PRO A 114 -0.31 6.90 19.88
CA PRO A 114 -1.45 6.10 19.45
C PRO A 114 -2.80 6.68 19.91
N SER A 115 -2.82 7.32 21.08
CA SER A 115 -4.01 7.91 21.68
C SER A 115 -4.45 9.18 20.93
N ALA A 116 -3.48 9.96 20.46
CA ALA A 116 -3.72 11.16 19.67
C ALA A 116 -4.18 10.84 18.22
N ASN A 117 -3.76 9.71 17.67
CA ASN A 117 -4.07 9.31 16.29
C ASN A 117 -5.53 8.85 16.09
N LEU A 118 -6.10 8.11 17.04
CA LEU A 118 -7.50 7.67 16.97
C LEU A 118 -8.47 8.84 17.08
N GLN A 119 -8.06 9.91 17.77
CA GLN A 119 -8.87 11.10 18.01
C GLN A 119 -8.75 12.16 16.91
N ARG A 120 -7.75 12.09 16.02
CA ARG A 120 -7.64 13.02 14.90
C ARG A 120 -8.70 12.67 13.85
N PRO A 121 -9.79 13.46 13.72
CA PRO A 121 -10.74 13.21 12.67
C PRO A 121 -10.03 13.37 11.33
N LEU A 122 -10.35 12.48 10.39
CA LEU A 122 -10.03 12.73 8.99
C LEU A 122 -10.91 13.88 8.51
N THR A 123 -10.44 15.11 8.71
CA THR A 123 -11.01 16.26 8.04
C THR A 123 -10.64 16.16 6.57
N ILE A 124 -11.44 15.41 5.81
CA ILE A 124 -11.46 15.52 4.36
C ILE A 124 -11.89 16.96 4.11
N ARG A 125 -10.95 17.84 3.74
CA ARG A 125 -11.29 19.14 3.18
C ARG A 125 -11.96 18.90 1.83
N SER A 126 -13.24 18.54 1.88
CA SER A 126 -14.19 18.66 0.78
C SER A 126 -14.40 20.16 0.56
N GLY A 127 -13.41 20.82 -0.03
CA GLY A 127 -13.36 22.26 -0.22
C GLY A 127 -12.89 22.61 -1.61
N GLY A 128 -13.67 22.21 -2.61
CA GLY A 128 -13.54 22.66 -4.00
C GLY A 128 -14.80 22.25 -4.79
N PRO A 129 -15.38 23.14 -5.61
CA PRO A 129 -16.59 22.85 -6.36
C PRO A 129 -16.40 21.63 -7.27
N ARG A 130 -17.46 20.81 -7.39
CA ARG A 130 -17.50 19.44 -7.92
C ARG A 130 -17.22 19.30 -9.43
N ASN A 131 -16.53 20.27 -10.05
CA ASN A 131 -16.51 20.44 -11.51
C ASN A 131 -15.11 20.49 -12.15
N ASN A 132 -14.03 20.05 -11.49
CA ASN A 132 -12.70 20.06 -12.11
C ASN A 132 -12.20 18.67 -12.48
N PHE A 133 -12.74 18.13 -13.59
CA PHE A 133 -12.19 16.96 -14.30
C PHE A 133 -10.72 17.15 -14.74
N LEU A 134 -10.26 18.41 -14.79
CA LEU A 134 -8.89 18.82 -15.13
C LEU A 134 -7.87 18.69 -13.98
N ALA A 135 -8.30 18.58 -12.71
CA ALA A 135 -7.35 18.45 -11.60
C ALA A 135 -6.88 17.00 -11.40
N LEU A 136 -7.70 16.01 -11.78
CA LEU A 136 -7.33 14.59 -11.71
C LEU A 136 -6.26 14.20 -12.75
N THR A 137 -6.16 14.90 -13.87
CA THR A 137 -5.17 14.60 -14.92
C THR A 137 -3.76 15.02 -14.52
N ALA A 138 -3.59 16.08 -13.72
CA ALA A 138 -2.27 16.57 -13.31
C ALA A 138 -1.56 15.60 -12.34
N ALA A 139 -2.29 14.98 -11.40
CA ALA A 139 -1.69 14.07 -10.42
C ALA A 139 -1.26 12.73 -11.05
N VAL A 140 -1.99 12.24 -12.05
CA VAL A 140 -1.62 11.02 -12.79
C VAL A 140 -0.41 11.29 -13.70
N LEU A 141 -0.29 12.49 -14.27
CA LEU A 141 0.87 12.85 -15.09
C LEU A 141 2.17 12.90 -14.27
N VAL A 142 2.16 13.44 -13.04
CA VAL A 142 3.39 13.63 -12.26
C VAL A 142 4.01 12.30 -11.79
N VAL A 143 3.20 11.26 -11.54
CA VAL A 143 3.69 9.95 -11.07
C VAL A 143 3.97 8.98 -12.24
N ALA A 144 3.23 9.08 -13.35
CA ALA A 144 3.43 8.18 -14.50
C ALA A 144 4.63 8.57 -15.39
N THR A 145 4.99 9.86 -15.45
CA THR A 145 6.05 10.34 -16.35
C THR A 145 7.46 9.82 -16.03
N PRO A 146 7.93 9.72 -14.77
CA PRO A 146 9.27 9.16 -14.51
C PRO A 146 9.33 7.64 -14.77
N CYS A 147 8.23 6.90 -14.56
CA CYS A 147 8.23 5.44 -14.73
C CYS A 147 8.34 5.04 -16.22
N ALA A 148 7.62 5.73 -17.10
CA ALA A 148 7.71 5.47 -18.55
C ALA A 148 9.10 5.81 -19.11
N LEU A 149 9.73 6.89 -18.65
CA LEU A 149 11.07 7.27 -19.09
C LEU A 149 12.14 6.27 -18.62
N ILE A 150 12.05 5.78 -17.39
CA ILE A 150 13.00 4.81 -16.84
C ILE A 150 12.89 3.48 -17.59
N VAL A 151 11.68 2.98 -17.87
CA VAL A 151 11.49 1.75 -18.63
C VAL A 151 11.97 1.91 -20.09
N GLN A 152 11.69 3.05 -20.73
CA GLN A 152 12.15 3.32 -22.09
C GLN A 152 13.69 3.41 -22.17
N GLN A 153 14.35 4.01 -21.16
CA GLN A 153 15.81 4.10 -21.10
C GLN A 153 16.48 2.76 -20.82
N LEU A 154 15.89 1.92 -19.98
CA LEU A 154 16.40 0.56 -19.73
C LEU A 154 16.25 -0.34 -20.96
N TYR A 155 15.17 -0.19 -21.72
CA TYR A 155 14.96 -0.94 -22.96
C TYR A 155 15.94 -0.53 -24.07
N THR A 156 16.14 0.78 -24.27
CA THR A 156 17.09 1.27 -25.28
C THR A 156 18.54 0.93 -24.96
N ARG A 157 18.96 0.96 -23.68
CA ARG A 157 20.31 0.50 -23.30
C ARG A 157 20.54 -0.97 -23.63
N ARG A 158 19.58 -1.86 -23.28
CA ARG A 158 19.69 -3.29 -23.64
C ARG A 158 19.75 -3.54 -25.14
N ALA A 159 18.97 -2.79 -25.93
CA ALA A 159 18.99 -2.91 -27.39
C ALA A 159 20.32 -2.45 -28.02
N ILE A 160 20.94 -1.40 -27.47
CA ILE A 160 22.25 -0.91 -27.92
C ILE A 160 23.37 -1.88 -27.54
N ASP A 161 23.34 -2.42 -26.32
CA ASP A 161 24.34 -3.38 -25.85
C ASP A 161 24.28 -4.70 -26.65
N ALA A 162 23.06 -5.19 -26.96
CA ALA A 162 22.86 -6.37 -27.80
C ALA A 162 23.34 -6.18 -29.25
N ASN A 163 23.27 -4.94 -29.78
CA ASN A 163 23.73 -4.65 -31.13
C ASN A 163 25.26 -4.50 -31.20
N ARG A 164 25.88 -3.95 -30.14
CA ARG A 164 27.36 -3.86 -30.03
C ARG A 164 28.03 -5.22 -29.88
N SER A 165 27.39 -6.19 -29.23
CA SER A 165 27.89 -7.56 -29.18
C SER A 165 27.81 -8.30 -30.52
N ASN A 166 27.01 -7.83 -31.46
CA ASN A 166 26.77 -8.51 -32.74
C ASN A 166 27.60 -7.92 -33.91
N THR A 167 28.19 -6.73 -33.74
CA THR A 167 29.06 -6.08 -34.74
C THR A 167 30.56 -6.23 -34.43
N GLY A 168 30.93 -7.04 -33.43
CA GLY A 168 32.30 -7.26 -32.98
C GLY A 168 32.85 -8.66 -33.26
N SER A 169 32.32 -9.37 -34.25
CA SER A 169 32.87 -10.64 -34.78
C SER A 169 33.17 -10.51 -36.26
#